data_AF-A0A564G528-F1
#
_entry.id   AF-A0A564G528-F1
#
_cell.length_a   1.000
_cell.length_b   1.000
_cell.length_c   1.000
_cell.angle_alpha   90.00
_cell.angle_beta   90.00
_cell.angle_gamma   90.00
#
_symmetry.space_group_name_H-M   'P 1'
#
loop_
_entity.id
_entity.type
_entity.pdbx_description
1 polymer ?
#
loop_
_entity_poly.entity_id
_entity_poly.type
_entity_poly.pdbx_seq_one_letter_code
_entity_poly.pdbx_strand_id
1 'polypeptide(L)'
;MRSRISLQLTAYAICRRFCAPSQEEIDSTPWETVKKRWNVRATKLWSEVQNGTAADDLIMAVGPILPSIRLHTQMEEPVERRMTKLAGQHTLSAFAKSVRGFGPAGLAKVIAECGDPAAYRSPAALWKRMGLAVIDGQRQRRVKDKDLAIKMGYVAERRSAMWNVGGSVIGGMGRGPRPLVGEDVEAREDLTRYQKLFIARLRYLVQRGDVDEVTGKPRWSRPPVTDKKTGELRESFSTHAASEAKRYVEKRLLKDLWRAARGLNTSDDGEEAASSGHPDDHGSEGTPAAVGTVPGGGGGDDR
;
A
#
# COMPACT_ATOMS: atom_id res chain seq x y z
N MET A 1 -11.64 11.29 12.28
CA MET A 1 -11.24 11.07 10.87
C MET A 1 -12.25 10.28 10.04
N ARG A 2 -12.70 9.08 10.44
CA ARG A 2 -13.64 8.28 9.63
C ARG A 2 -15.01 8.93 9.43
N SER A 3 -15.56 9.57 10.46
CA SER A 3 -16.87 10.21 10.38
C SER A 3 -16.89 11.29 9.30
N ARG A 4 -15.85 12.15 9.24
CA ARG A 4 -15.71 13.16 8.17
C ARG A 4 -15.66 12.56 6.78
N ILE A 5 -14.81 11.55 6.56
CA ILE A 5 -14.68 10.90 5.24
C ILE A 5 -16.01 10.25 4.84
N SER A 6 -16.70 9.59 5.78
CA SER A 6 -18.00 8.99 5.52
C SER A 6 -19.03 10.05 5.12
N LEU A 7 -19.07 11.19 5.81
CA LEU A 7 -19.97 12.30 5.48
C LEU A 7 -19.66 12.91 4.10
N GLN A 8 -18.38 13.08 3.76
CA GLN A 8 -17.96 13.52 2.42
C GLN A 8 -18.39 12.53 1.33
N LEU A 9 -18.25 11.22 1.59
CA LEU A 9 -18.70 10.19 0.64
C LEU A 9 -20.23 10.18 0.49
N THR A 10 -20.98 10.40 1.57
CA THR A 10 -22.44 10.57 1.51
C THR A 10 -22.82 11.79 0.69
N ALA A 11 -22.19 12.95 0.94
CA ALA A 11 -22.43 14.16 0.16
C ALA A 11 -22.08 13.98 -1.33
N TYR A 12 -20.96 13.32 -1.62
CA TYR A 12 -20.55 12.98 -2.98
C TYR A 12 -21.54 12.01 -3.65
N ALA A 13 -22.09 11.05 -2.91
CA ALA A 13 -23.12 10.15 -3.42
C ALA A 13 -24.42 10.89 -3.76
N ILE A 14 -24.79 11.93 -3.00
CA ILE A 14 -25.90 12.82 -3.36
C ILE A 14 -25.57 13.56 -4.66
N CYS A 15 -24.38 14.16 -4.79
CA CYS A 15 -23.95 14.81 -6.03
C CYS A 15 -24.04 13.87 -7.24
N ARG A 16 -23.66 12.60 -7.08
CA ARG A 16 -23.81 11.58 -8.13
C ARG A 16 -25.27 11.36 -8.55
N ARG A 17 -26.22 11.40 -7.63
CA ARG A 17 -27.65 11.23 -7.96
C ARG A 17 -28.18 12.41 -8.78
N PHE A 18 -27.75 13.63 -8.48
CA PHE A 18 -28.14 14.84 -9.21
C PHE A 18 -27.62 14.88 -10.66
N CYS A 19 -26.50 14.22 -10.94
CA CYS A 19 -25.96 14.13 -12.30
C CYS A 19 -26.01 12.70 -12.87
N ALA A 20 -27.03 11.92 -12.51
CA ALA A 20 -27.21 10.58 -13.03
C ALA A 20 -27.28 10.61 -14.57
N PRO A 21 -26.63 9.65 -15.27
CA PRO A 21 -26.75 9.54 -16.72
C PRO A 21 -28.21 9.21 -17.10
N SER A 22 -28.66 9.69 -18.26
CA SER A 22 -29.96 9.28 -18.80
C SER A 22 -29.92 7.81 -19.21
N GLN A 23 -31.09 7.18 -19.32
CA GLN A 23 -31.19 5.81 -19.82
C GLN A 23 -30.61 5.69 -21.24
N GLU A 24 -30.86 6.68 -22.09
CA GLU A 24 -30.29 6.77 -23.44
C GLU A 24 -28.75 6.81 -23.42
N GLU A 25 -28.12 7.56 -22.51
CA GLU A 25 -26.66 7.58 -22.38
C GLU A 25 -26.13 6.21 -21.95
N ILE A 26 -26.85 5.52 -21.05
CA ILE A 26 -26.49 4.17 -20.59
C ILE A 26 -26.58 3.15 -21.74
N ASP A 27 -27.63 3.22 -22.55
CA ASP A 27 -27.88 2.25 -23.62
C ASP A 27 -26.96 2.47 -24.83
N SER A 28 -26.62 3.73 -25.13
CA SER A 28 -25.82 4.10 -26.30
C SER A 28 -24.31 4.07 -26.09
N THR A 29 -23.83 4.05 -24.84
CA THR A 29 -22.41 4.20 -24.52
C THR A 29 -21.91 3.05 -23.62
N PRO A 30 -20.71 2.49 -23.88
CA PRO A 30 -20.14 1.47 -22.99
C PRO A 30 -20.09 1.94 -21.53
N TRP A 31 -20.53 1.07 -20.62
CA TRP A 31 -20.70 1.41 -19.20
C TRP A 31 -19.47 2.06 -18.55
N GLU A 32 -18.27 1.59 -18.84
CA GLU A 32 -17.05 2.17 -18.25
C GLU A 32 -16.83 3.65 -18.67
N THR A 33 -17.23 4.01 -19.89
CA THR A 33 -17.20 5.39 -20.36
C THR A 33 -18.28 6.23 -19.66
N VAL A 34 -19.51 5.71 -19.55
CA VAL A 34 -20.61 6.38 -18.83
C VAL A 34 -20.22 6.63 -17.38
N LYS A 35 -19.76 5.58 -16.69
CA LYS A 35 -19.29 5.65 -15.30
C LYS A 35 -18.16 6.65 -15.10
N LYS A 36 -17.20 6.73 -16.04
CA LYS A 36 -16.12 7.73 -16.00
C LYS A 36 -16.69 9.15 -16.12
N ARG A 37 -17.55 9.42 -17.11
CA ARG A 37 -18.19 10.73 -17.31
C ARG A 37 -19.06 11.12 -16.11
N TRP A 38 -19.81 10.17 -15.56
CA TRP A 38 -20.65 10.35 -14.39
C TRP A 38 -19.82 10.76 -13.15
N ASN A 39 -18.69 10.10 -12.89
CA ASN A 39 -17.80 10.50 -11.80
C ASN A 39 -17.18 11.89 -12.00
N VAL A 40 -16.84 12.27 -13.23
CA VAL A 40 -16.34 13.62 -13.54
C VAL A 40 -17.40 14.67 -13.24
N ARG A 41 -18.65 14.47 -13.69
CA ARG A 41 -19.79 15.35 -13.39
C ARG A 41 -20.02 15.50 -11.89
N ALA A 42 -20.04 14.39 -11.15
CA ALA A 42 -20.23 14.41 -9.70
C ALA A 42 -19.09 15.12 -8.96
N THR A 43 -17.85 14.95 -9.41
CA THR A 43 -16.69 15.66 -8.86
C THR A 43 -16.80 17.16 -9.08
N LYS A 44 -17.26 17.59 -10.25
CA LYS A 44 -17.51 19.00 -10.56
C LYS A 44 -18.59 19.58 -9.63
N LEU A 45 -19.75 18.91 -9.51
CA LEU A 45 -20.83 19.34 -8.61
C LEU A 45 -20.36 19.42 -7.16
N TRP A 46 -19.57 18.45 -6.69
CA TRP A 46 -19.02 18.48 -5.34
C TRP A 46 -18.09 19.68 -5.12
N SER A 47 -17.22 20.01 -6.07
CA SER A 47 -16.41 21.24 -6.01
C SER A 47 -17.27 22.51 -5.96
N GLU A 48 -18.36 22.57 -6.73
CA GLU A 48 -19.30 23.70 -6.70
C GLU A 48 -19.96 23.84 -5.32
N VAL A 49 -20.35 22.72 -4.67
CA VAL A 49 -20.87 22.73 -3.30
C VAL A 49 -19.82 23.25 -2.31
N GLN A 50 -18.56 22.82 -2.44
CA GLN A 50 -17.48 23.27 -1.56
C GLN A 50 -17.19 24.77 -1.72
N ASN A 51 -17.33 25.29 -2.93
CA ASN A 51 -17.09 26.69 -3.27
C ASN A 51 -18.31 27.59 -3.05
N GLY A 52 -19.48 27.03 -2.71
CA GLY A 52 -20.72 27.79 -2.55
C GLY A 52 -21.31 28.30 -3.86
N THR A 53 -21.01 27.64 -4.99
CA THR A 53 -21.48 28.01 -6.34
C THR A 53 -22.45 26.97 -6.94
N ALA A 54 -22.85 25.96 -6.16
CA ALA A 54 -23.79 24.95 -6.61
C ALA A 54 -25.24 25.48 -6.65
N ALA A 55 -26.07 24.86 -7.49
CA ALA A 55 -27.50 25.17 -7.57
C ALA A 55 -28.22 24.91 -6.23
N ASP A 56 -29.27 25.69 -5.98
CA ASP A 56 -30.00 25.69 -4.70
C ASP A 56 -30.53 24.31 -4.31
N ASP A 57 -31.09 23.55 -5.26
CA ASP A 57 -31.61 22.20 -4.98
C ASP A 57 -30.52 21.24 -4.47
N LEU A 58 -29.31 21.33 -5.03
CA LEU A 58 -28.18 20.52 -4.58
C LEU A 58 -27.68 20.99 -3.21
N ILE A 59 -27.66 22.30 -2.97
CA ILE A 59 -27.32 22.88 -1.67
C ILE A 59 -28.33 22.44 -0.61
N MET A 60 -29.64 22.44 -0.90
CA MET A 60 -30.67 21.95 0.02
C MET A 60 -30.47 20.47 0.34
N ALA A 61 -30.16 19.64 -0.66
CA ALA A 61 -29.96 18.20 -0.47
C ALA A 61 -28.70 17.86 0.35
N VAL A 62 -27.60 18.60 0.16
CA VAL A 62 -26.33 18.34 0.87
C VAL A 62 -26.21 19.18 2.15
N GLY A 63 -27.02 20.24 2.28
CA GLY A 63 -27.00 21.25 3.33
C GLY A 63 -26.88 20.70 4.75
N PRO A 64 -27.70 19.71 5.16
CA PRO A 64 -27.61 19.12 6.50
C PRO A 64 -26.24 18.47 6.82
N ILE A 65 -25.49 18.04 5.81
CA ILE A 65 -24.20 17.33 5.97
C ILE A 65 -23.04 18.32 6.09
N LEU A 66 -23.13 19.50 5.45
CA LEU A 66 -22.02 20.45 5.38
C LEU A 66 -21.57 20.99 6.75
N PRO A 67 -22.47 21.40 7.67
CA PRO A 67 -22.07 21.82 9.02
C PRO A 67 -21.29 20.74 9.76
N SER A 68 -21.71 19.47 9.63
CA SER A 68 -21.04 18.33 10.26
C SER A 68 -19.63 18.09 9.72
N ILE A 69 -19.43 18.23 8.39
CA ILE A 69 -18.10 18.14 7.77
C ILE A 69 -17.19 19.28 8.28
N ARG A 70 -17.73 20.50 8.35
CA ARG A 70 -17.00 21.68 8.85
C ARG A 70 -16.61 21.52 10.31
N LEU A 71 -17.54 21.11 11.17
CA LEU A 71 -17.29 20.86 12.59
C LEU A 71 -16.20 19.81 12.80
N HIS A 72 -16.27 18.68 12.10
CA HIS A 72 -15.22 17.66 12.18
C HIS A 72 -13.86 18.20 11.73
N THR A 73 -13.82 19.03 10.68
CA THR A 73 -12.57 19.63 10.22
C THR A 73 -11.98 20.59 11.25
N GLN A 74 -12.82 21.46 11.84
CA GLN A 74 -12.44 22.36 12.92
C GLN A 74 -11.90 21.63 14.16
N MET A 75 -12.43 20.45 14.46
CA MET A 75 -11.94 19.61 15.57
C MET A 75 -10.67 18.83 15.23
N GLU A 76 -10.54 18.33 13.99
CA GLU A 76 -9.41 17.48 13.58
C GLU A 76 -8.11 18.27 13.42
N GLU A 77 -8.17 19.46 12.83
CA GLU A 77 -6.97 20.25 12.51
C GLU A 77 -6.14 20.65 13.75
N PRO A 78 -6.71 21.14 14.87
CA PRO A 78 -5.94 21.42 16.08
C PRO A 78 -5.30 20.16 16.67
N VAL A 79 -6.00 19.02 16.59
CA VAL A 79 -5.49 17.74 17.09
C VAL A 79 -4.31 17.26 16.23
N GLU A 80 -4.43 17.27 14.91
CA GLU A 80 -3.34 16.87 14.00
C GLU A 80 -2.12 17.80 14.14
N ARG A 81 -2.36 19.12 14.30
CA ARG A 81 -1.29 20.09 14.62
C ARG A 81 -0.60 19.78 15.95
N ARG A 82 -1.36 19.51 17.01
CA ARG A 82 -0.81 19.16 18.33
C ARG A 82 -0.02 17.85 18.29
N MET A 83 -0.54 16.82 17.62
CA MET A 83 0.17 15.55 17.43
C MET A 83 1.48 15.73 16.66
N THR A 84 1.47 16.52 15.59
CA THR A 84 2.66 16.82 14.79
C THR A 84 3.70 17.57 15.62
N LYS A 85 3.27 18.54 16.44
CA LYS A 85 4.14 19.28 17.37
C LYS A 85 4.80 18.34 18.39
N LEU A 86 4.02 17.47 19.04
CA LEU A 86 4.53 16.50 20.02
C LEU A 86 5.49 15.49 19.38
N ALA A 87 5.18 14.98 18.18
CA ALA A 87 6.10 14.13 17.44
C ALA A 87 7.38 14.87 17.01
N GLY A 88 7.30 16.20 16.83
CA GLY A 88 8.45 17.07 16.61
C GLY A 88 9.41 17.14 17.81
N GLN A 89 8.92 16.87 19.02
CA GLN A 89 9.68 16.86 20.28
C GLN A 89 10.12 15.45 20.68
N HIS A 90 9.63 14.41 19.99
CA HIS A 90 9.97 13.02 20.27
C HIS A 90 11.43 12.72 19.93
N THR A 91 12.06 11.78 20.64
CA THR A 91 13.46 11.36 20.40
C THR A 91 13.70 10.90 18.96
N LEU A 92 12.71 10.25 18.36
CA LEU A 92 12.70 9.82 16.95
C LEU A 92 12.50 10.94 15.93
N SER A 93 12.32 12.20 16.35
CA SER A 93 12.09 13.31 15.42
C SER A 93 13.27 13.55 14.49
N ALA A 94 14.50 13.34 14.98
CA ALA A 94 15.71 13.47 14.17
C ALA A 94 15.71 12.48 12.99
N PHE A 95 15.38 11.21 13.26
CA PHE A 95 15.22 10.19 12.23
C PHE A 95 14.09 10.54 11.24
N ALA A 96 12.93 10.96 11.74
CA ALA A 96 11.80 11.32 10.88
C ALA A 96 12.16 12.48 9.92
N LYS A 97 12.86 13.50 10.43
CA LYS A 97 13.29 14.65 9.62
C LYS A 97 14.38 14.31 8.60
N SER A 98 15.22 13.31 8.87
CA SER A 98 16.24 12.88 7.89
C SER A 98 15.65 12.10 6.71
N VAL A 99 14.42 11.60 6.83
CA VAL A 99 13.73 10.88 5.77
C VAL A 99 12.75 11.79 5.02
N ARG A 100 13.09 12.16 3.78
CA ARG A 100 12.20 12.94 2.90
C ARG A 100 10.85 12.24 2.76
N GLY A 101 9.78 12.98 3.06
CA GLY A 101 8.41 12.46 3.02
C GLY A 101 7.94 11.72 4.30
N PHE A 102 8.80 11.57 5.32
CA PHE A 102 8.44 10.96 6.61
C PHE A 102 8.66 11.91 7.81
N GLY A 103 8.25 13.17 7.66
CA GLY A 103 8.38 14.17 8.73
C GLY A 103 7.53 13.89 9.98
N PRO A 104 7.44 14.88 10.91
CA PRO A 104 6.78 14.70 12.21
C PRO A 104 5.33 14.20 12.14
N ALA A 105 4.56 14.58 11.10
CA ALA A 105 3.20 14.08 10.92
C ALA A 105 3.14 12.57 10.59
N GLY A 106 4.11 12.08 9.80
CA GLY A 106 4.26 10.65 9.51
C GLY A 106 4.66 9.88 10.76
N LEU A 107 5.62 10.42 11.53
CA LEU A 107 6.03 9.86 12.81
C LEU A 107 4.86 9.79 13.81
N ALA A 108 4.10 10.87 13.96
CA ALA A 108 2.93 10.92 14.84
C ALA A 108 1.92 9.82 14.51
N LYS A 109 1.64 9.59 13.20
CA LYS A 109 0.72 8.55 12.73
C LYS A 109 1.23 7.15 13.04
N VAL A 110 2.53 6.89 12.92
CA VAL A 110 3.11 5.59 13.26
C VAL A 110 3.05 5.36 14.77
N ILE A 111 3.52 6.31 15.58
CA ILE A 111 3.51 6.21 17.05
C ILE A 111 2.10 6.07 17.60
N ALA A 112 1.11 6.79 17.04
CA ALA A 112 -0.28 6.66 17.47
C ALA A 112 -0.83 5.22 17.31
N GLU A 113 -0.33 4.46 16.33
CA GLU A 113 -0.80 3.10 16.03
C GLU A 113 0.00 2.00 16.73
N CYS A 114 1.32 2.17 16.87
CA CYS A 114 2.21 1.17 17.46
C CYS A 114 2.68 1.47 18.88
N GLY A 115 2.49 2.69 19.39
CA GLY A 115 3.11 3.13 20.65
C GLY A 115 4.61 3.35 20.47
N ASP A 116 5.40 2.82 21.40
CA ASP A 116 6.86 2.85 21.31
C ASP A 116 7.38 1.76 20.35
N PRO A 117 8.04 2.12 19.23
CA PRO A 117 8.67 1.15 18.34
C PRO A 117 9.75 0.29 19.03
N ALA A 118 10.48 0.81 20.02
CA ALA A 118 11.57 0.08 20.67
C ALA A 118 11.08 -1.10 21.54
N ALA A 119 9.84 -1.02 22.02
CA ALA A 119 9.20 -2.06 22.85
C ALA A 119 8.93 -3.38 22.10
N TYR A 120 8.97 -3.37 20.76
CA TYR A 120 8.78 -4.58 19.97
C TYR A 120 10.05 -5.43 19.96
N ARG A 121 9.93 -6.75 20.18
CA ARG A 121 11.06 -7.70 20.19
C ARG A 121 11.89 -7.70 18.91
N SER A 122 11.25 -7.43 17.77
CA SER A 122 11.88 -7.45 16.45
C SER A 122 11.10 -6.58 15.46
N PRO A 123 11.72 -6.15 14.34
CA PRO A 123 11.03 -5.45 13.28
C PRO A 123 9.82 -6.22 12.73
N ALA A 124 9.88 -7.55 12.68
CA ALA A 124 8.78 -8.38 12.21
C ALA A 124 7.53 -8.28 13.10
N ALA A 125 7.71 -8.14 14.42
CA ALA A 125 6.59 -7.92 15.33
C ALA A 125 5.93 -6.54 15.08
N LEU A 126 6.73 -5.51 14.83
CA LEU A 126 6.24 -4.19 14.43
C LEU A 126 5.54 -4.22 13.06
N TRP A 127 6.06 -4.98 12.09
CA TRP A 127 5.40 -5.18 10.79
C TRP A 127 4.04 -5.84 10.96
N LYS A 128 3.91 -6.86 11.81
CA LYS A 128 2.62 -7.52 12.10
C LYS A 128 1.64 -6.53 12.72
N ARG A 129 2.09 -5.71 13.69
CA ARG A 129 1.27 -4.64 14.28
C ARG A 129 0.74 -3.69 13.20
N MET A 130 1.62 -3.26 12.29
CA MET A 130 1.30 -2.26 11.26
C MET A 130 0.63 -2.83 10.01
N GLY A 131 0.25 -4.11 10.00
CA GLY A 131 -0.48 -4.72 8.87
C GLY A 131 0.40 -5.10 7.68
N LEU A 132 1.71 -5.29 7.89
CA LEU A 132 2.70 -5.54 6.83
C LEU A 132 3.29 -6.95 6.86
N ALA A 133 3.00 -7.78 7.85
CA ALA A 133 3.55 -9.13 7.96
C ALA A 133 3.15 -10.04 6.79
N VAL A 134 3.97 -11.07 6.56
CA VAL A 134 3.61 -12.24 5.74
C VAL A 134 3.36 -13.38 6.73
N ILE A 135 2.21 -14.03 6.62
CA ILE A 135 1.76 -15.10 7.52
C ILE A 135 1.32 -16.24 6.62
N ASP A 136 1.96 -17.41 6.78
CA ASP A 136 1.72 -18.62 5.96
C ASP A 136 1.84 -18.33 4.45
N GLY A 137 2.93 -17.67 4.04
CA GLY A 137 3.17 -17.27 2.65
C GLY A 137 2.24 -16.16 2.11
N GLN A 138 1.22 -15.75 2.86
CA GLN A 138 0.27 -14.74 2.42
C GLN A 138 0.49 -13.38 3.09
N ARG A 139 0.23 -12.31 2.34
CA ARG A 139 0.22 -10.96 2.91
C ARG A 139 -0.91 -10.81 3.94
N GLN A 140 -0.63 -10.14 5.05
CA GLN A 140 -1.62 -9.78 6.05
C GLN A 140 -2.74 -8.94 5.41
N ARG A 141 -3.98 -9.42 5.51
CA ARG A 141 -5.17 -8.80 4.93
C ARG A 141 -6.41 -9.18 5.73
N ARG A 142 -7.53 -8.52 5.45
CA ARG A 142 -8.85 -8.97 5.91
C ARG A 142 -9.19 -10.28 5.21
N VAL A 143 -9.56 -11.28 5.99
CA VAL A 143 -9.99 -12.61 5.51
C VAL A 143 -11.36 -12.94 6.12
N LYS A 144 -12.10 -13.84 5.48
CA LYS A 144 -13.43 -14.27 5.95
C LYS A 144 -13.34 -15.35 7.03
N ASP A 145 -12.35 -16.23 6.90
CA ASP A 145 -12.07 -17.29 7.86
C ASP A 145 -11.72 -16.70 9.24
N LYS A 146 -12.37 -17.20 10.31
CA LYS A 146 -12.28 -16.60 11.64
C LYS A 146 -10.92 -16.86 12.29
N ASP A 147 -10.42 -18.08 12.20
CA ASP A 147 -9.15 -18.47 12.85
C ASP A 147 -7.97 -17.80 12.15
N LEU A 148 -7.98 -17.77 10.82
CA LEU A 148 -7.01 -17.03 10.04
C LEU A 148 -7.15 -15.52 10.28
N ALA A 149 -8.35 -14.97 10.44
CA ALA A 149 -8.53 -13.55 10.76
C ALA A 149 -7.89 -13.18 12.10
N ILE A 150 -8.05 -14.02 13.12
CA ILE A 150 -7.41 -13.86 14.44
C ILE A 150 -5.90 -13.95 14.28
N LYS A 151 -5.38 -14.98 13.59
CA LYS A 151 -3.94 -15.17 13.35
C LYS A 151 -3.33 -13.97 12.60
N MET A 152 -4.03 -13.49 11.58
CA MET A 152 -3.65 -12.32 10.79
C MET A 152 -3.65 -11.05 11.63
N GLY A 153 -4.61 -10.87 12.55
CA GLY A 153 -4.71 -9.69 13.40
C GLY A 153 -4.75 -8.38 12.59
N TYR A 154 -5.34 -8.41 11.40
CA TYR A 154 -5.31 -7.30 10.45
C TYR A 154 -6.21 -6.16 10.90
N VAL A 155 -5.64 -4.96 11.00
CA VAL A 155 -6.36 -3.72 11.31
C VAL A 155 -6.19 -2.76 10.13
N ALA A 156 -7.29 -2.41 9.47
CA ALA A 156 -7.28 -1.65 8.22
C ALA A 156 -6.73 -0.22 8.40
N GLU A 157 -6.96 0.37 9.57
CA GLU A 157 -6.51 1.68 10.02
C GLU A 157 -4.98 1.74 10.02
N ARG A 158 -4.34 0.78 10.70
CA ARG A 158 -2.88 0.66 10.77
C ARG A 158 -2.26 0.50 9.39
N ARG A 159 -2.86 -0.35 8.56
CA ARG A 159 -2.41 -0.55 7.19
C ARG A 159 -2.54 0.73 6.36
N SER A 160 -3.64 1.47 6.53
CA SER A 160 -3.89 2.75 5.85
C SER A 160 -2.88 3.82 6.28
N ALA A 161 -2.54 3.90 7.56
CA ALA A 161 -1.49 4.78 8.05
C ALA A 161 -0.16 4.51 7.33
N MET A 162 0.28 3.24 7.26
CA MET A 162 1.48 2.88 6.51
C MET A 162 1.37 3.14 5.02
N TRP A 163 0.19 2.94 4.43
CA TRP A 163 -0.03 3.23 3.01
C TRP A 163 0.23 4.71 2.70
N ASN A 164 -0.23 5.61 3.55
CA ASN A 164 -0.05 7.05 3.35
C ASN A 164 1.41 7.46 3.59
N VAL A 165 2.06 6.88 4.61
CA VAL A 165 3.49 7.07 4.89
C VAL A 165 4.34 6.60 3.71
N GLY A 166 4.17 5.37 3.24
CA GLY A 166 4.94 4.83 2.12
C GLY A 166 4.72 5.63 0.83
N GLY A 167 3.49 6.13 0.60
CA GLY A 167 3.21 7.01 -0.53
C GLY A 167 4.01 8.31 -0.48
N SER A 168 4.15 8.90 0.70
CA SER A 168 4.85 10.17 0.92
C SER A 168 6.37 10.02 0.78
N VAL A 169 6.92 8.89 1.25
CA VAL A 169 8.36 8.58 1.15
C VAL A 169 8.80 8.31 -0.30
N ILE A 170 7.95 7.67 -1.10
CA ILE A 170 8.32 7.26 -2.46
C ILE A 170 8.04 8.36 -3.49
N GLY A 171 6.92 9.09 -3.40
CA GLY A 171 6.65 10.20 -4.32
C GLY A 171 5.19 10.45 -4.71
N GLY A 172 4.25 10.42 -3.77
CA GLY A 172 2.83 10.73 -4.02
C GLY A 172 2.08 9.63 -4.77
N MET A 173 0.91 9.24 -4.26
CA MET A 173 0.06 8.18 -4.83
C MET A 173 0.77 6.83 -5.10
N GLY A 174 1.94 6.59 -4.49
CA GLY A 174 2.73 5.37 -4.69
C GLY A 174 3.33 5.22 -6.09
N ARG A 175 3.46 6.30 -6.86
CA ARG A 175 3.95 6.24 -8.25
C ARG A 175 5.46 6.39 -8.39
N GLY A 176 6.14 6.91 -7.36
CA GLY A 176 7.60 7.01 -7.28
C GLY A 176 8.26 7.72 -8.45
N PRO A 177 9.59 7.84 -8.43
CA PRO A 177 10.34 8.23 -9.61
C PRO A 177 10.28 7.11 -10.65
N ARG A 178 10.26 7.49 -11.93
CA ARG A 178 10.34 6.56 -13.06
C ARG A 178 11.69 6.72 -13.74
N PRO A 179 12.60 5.76 -13.61
CA PRO A 179 13.91 5.87 -14.23
C PRO A 179 13.79 5.76 -15.76
N LEU A 180 14.81 6.25 -16.46
CA LEU A 180 15.04 5.94 -17.86
C LEU A 180 15.36 4.45 -18.00
N VAL A 181 15.05 3.89 -19.17
CA VAL A 181 15.38 2.49 -19.46
C VAL A 181 16.91 2.30 -19.40
N GLY A 182 17.36 1.41 -18.51
CA GLY A 182 18.79 1.12 -18.35
C GLY A 182 19.57 2.13 -17.50
N GLU A 183 18.89 3.14 -16.91
CA GLU A 183 19.54 4.13 -16.05
C GLU A 183 20.16 3.48 -14.80
N ASP A 184 21.38 3.89 -14.46
CA ASP A 184 21.94 3.60 -13.15
C ASP A 184 21.29 4.51 -12.09
N VAL A 185 20.39 3.92 -11.31
CA VAL A 185 19.60 4.62 -10.28
C VAL A 185 20.43 4.87 -9.02
N GLU A 186 21.48 4.09 -8.78
CA GLU A 186 22.33 4.27 -7.61
C GLU A 186 23.21 5.51 -7.76
N ALA A 187 23.63 5.82 -8.98
CA ALA A 187 24.37 7.04 -9.31
C ALA A 187 23.56 8.34 -9.17
N ARG A 188 22.22 8.26 -9.04
CA ARG A 188 21.37 9.46 -8.91
C ARG A 188 21.43 10.06 -7.52
N GLU A 189 21.92 11.29 -7.40
CA GLU A 189 21.96 12.02 -6.13
C GLU A 189 20.62 12.65 -5.75
N ASP A 190 19.75 12.92 -6.73
CA ASP A 190 18.45 13.56 -6.49
C ASP A 190 17.42 12.62 -5.85
N LEU A 191 17.68 11.31 -5.89
CA LEU A 191 16.83 10.28 -5.32
C LEU A 191 17.23 9.94 -3.90
N THR A 192 16.23 9.82 -3.04
CA THR A 192 16.42 9.37 -1.67
C THR A 192 16.73 7.87 -1.62
N ARG A 193 17.35 7.41 -0.52
CA ARG A 193 17.60 5.97 -0.27
C ARG A 193 16.35 5.10 -0.47
N TYR A 194 15.18 5.53 0.02
CA TYR A 194 13.94 4.75 -0.12
C TYR A 194 13.36 4.77 -1.52
N GLN A 195 13.60 5.84 -2.29
CA GLN A 195 13.22 5.90 -3.70
C GLN A 195 14.09 4.98 -4.57
N LYS A 196 15.41 4.94 -4.30
CA LYS A 196 16.31 3.97 -4.94
C LYS A 196 15.89 2.56 -4.62
N LEU A 197 15.64 2.25 -3.34
CA LEU A 197 15.15 0.94 -2.89
C LEU A 197 13.83 0.55 -3.56
N PHE A 198 12.91 1.50 -3.76
CA PHE A 198 11.65 1.27 -4.46
C PHE A 198 11.89 0.81 -5.91
N ILE A 199 12.76 1.52 -6.63
CA ILE A 199 13.08 1.22 -8.04
C ILE A 199 13.85 -0.09 -8.15
N ALA A 200 14.85 -0.32 -7.28
CA ALA A 200 15.58 -1.57 -7.22
C ALA A 200 14.62 -2.76 -7.00
N ARG A 201 13.63 -2.60 -6.11
CA ARG A 201 12.62 -3.63 -5.87
C ARG A 201 11.68 -3.83 -7.07
N LEU A 202 11.33 -2.77 -7.80
CA LEU A 202 10.54 -2.88 -9.04
C LEU A 202 11.29 -3.69 -10.10
N ARG A 203 12.56 -3.37 -10.35
CA ARG A 203 13.42 -4.08 -11.29
C ARG A 203 13.59 -5.55 -10.90
N TYR A 204 13.83 -5.83 -9.62
CA TYR A 204 13.87 -7.20 -9.09
C TYR A 204 12.58 -7.98 -9.37
N LEU A 205 11.41 -7.39 -9.15
CA LEU A 205 10.13 -8.07 -9.40
C LEU A 205 9.94 -8.38 -10.89
N VAL A 206 10.33 -7.47 -11.78
CA VAL A 206 10.31 -7.71 -13.23
C VAL A 206 11.28 -8.83 -13.62
N GLN A 207 12.50 -8.82 -13.09
CA GLN A 207 13.51 -9.83 -13.34
C GLN A 207 13.09 -11.23 -12.86
N ARG A 208 12.36 -11.31 -11.73
CA ARG A 208 11.82 -12.58 -11.22
C ARG A 208 10.90 -13.27 -12.25
N GLY A 209 10.29 -12.50 -13.16
CA GLY A 209 9.62 -13.05 -14.33
C GLY A 209 8.27 -13.71 -14.06
N ASP A 210 7.66 -13.52 -12.88
CA ASP A 210 6.38 -14.18 -12.60
C ASP A 210 5.32 -13.81 -13.64
N VAL A 211 4.61 -14.84 -14.10
CA VAL A 211 3.43 -14.71 -14.95
C VAL A 211 2.17 -14.83 -14.10
N ASP A 212 1.13 -14.14 -14.52
CA ASP A 212 -0.20 -14.31 -13.95
C ASP A 212 -0.79 -15.63 -14.48
N GLU A 213 -1.07 -16.59 -13.58
CA GLU A 213 -1.53 -17.94 -13.95
C GLU A 213 -2.81 -17.95 -14.79
N VAL A 214 -3.68 -16.95 -14.60
CA VAL A 214 -4.98 -16.87 -15.29
C VAL A 214 -4.82 -16.28 -16.69
N THR A 215 -4.00 -15.24 -16.82
CA THR A 215 -3.88 -14.48 -18.08
C THR A 215 -2.66 -14.85 -18.92
N GLY A 216 -1.69 -15.58 -18.34
CA GLY A 216 -0.39 -15.89 -18.95
C GLY A 216 0.52 -14.68 -19.17
N LYS A 217 0.10 -13.48 -18.74
CA LYS A 217 0.84 -12.23 -18.99
C LYS A 217 1.89 -12.00 -17.91
N PRO A 218 3.00 -11.28 -18.23
CA PRO A 218 3.95 -10.84 -17.22
C PRO A 218 3.25 -10.04 -16.12
N ARG A 219 3.35 -10.49 -14.87
CA ARG A 219 2.61 -9.91 -13.74
C ARG A 219 3.14 -8.53 -13.35
N TRP A 220 4.45 -8.35 -13.48
CA TRP A 220 5.16 -7.18 -12.96
C TRP A 220 5.58 -6.18 -14.04
N SER A 221 5.84 -6.68 -15.26
CA SER A 221 6.37 -5.90 -16.37
C SER A 221 5.28 -5.16 -17.15
N ARG A 222 5.63 -3.99 -17.69
CA ARG A 222 4.87 -3.28 -18.73
C ARG A 222 5.84 -2.74 -19.78
N PRO A 223 5.41 -2.57 -21.04
CA PRO A 223 6.22 -1.90 -22.04
C PRO A 223 6.65 -0.51 -21.55
N PRO A 224 7.92 -0.12 -21.77
CA PRO A 224 8.38 1.25 -21.51
C PRO A 224 7.48 2.29 -22.17
N VAL A 225 7.42 3.47 -21.58
CA VAL A 225 6.55 4.56 -22.06
C VAL A 225 7.41 5.79 -22.34
N THR A 226 7.24 6.35 -23.53
CA THR A 226 7.86 7.62 -23.90
C THR A 226 7.20 8.75 -23.12
N ASP A 227 8.01 9.54 -22.41
CA ASP A 227 7.55 10.74 -21.73
C ASP A 227 7.12 11.77 -22.79
N LYS A 228 5.87 12.24 -22.72
CA LYS A 228 5.33 13.19 -23.70
C LYS A 228 6.02 14.55 -23.67
N LYS A 229 6.64 14.91 -22.56
CA LYS A 229 7.30 16.21 -22.38
C LYS A 229 8.76 16.17 -22.79
N THR A 230 9.49 15.14 -22.38
CA THR A 230 10.94 15.05 -22.66
C THR A 230 11.27 14.20 -23.90
N GLY A 231 10.33 13.39 -24.39
CA GLY A 231 10.59 12.43 -25.48
C GLY A 231 11.40 11.21 -25.04
N GLU A 232 11.81 11.13 -23.79
CA GLU A 232 12.66 10.07 -23.27
C GLU A 232 11.88 8.79 -22.98
N LEU A 233 12.52 7.64 -23.18
CA LEU A 233 11.92 6.34 -22.88
C LEU A 233 12.10 6.01 -21.39
N ARG A 234 10.98 5.90 -20.66
CA ARG A 234 10.97 5.59 -19.22
C ARG A 234 10.48 4.17 -18.94
N GLU A 235 11.04 3.56 -17.91
CA GLU A 235 10.57 2.27 -17.40
C GLU A 235 9.12 2.37 -16.93
N SER A 236 8.37 1.29 -17.16
CA SER A 236 6.95 1.19 -16.82
C SER A 236 6.71 -0.13 -16.11
N PHE A 237 5.93 -0.06 -15.03
CA PHE A 237 5.68 -1.20 -14.15
C PHE A 237 4.19 -1.38 -13.91
N SER A 238 3.80 -2.61 -13.60
CA SER A 238 2.41 -2.88 -13.22
C SER A 238 2.05 -2.21 -11.88
N THR A 239 0.77 -1.88 -11.70
CA THR A 239 0.27 -1.35 -10.41
C THR A 239 0.52 -2.33 -9.27
N HIS A 240 0.52 -3.64 -9.55
CA HIS A 240 0.84 -4.67 -8.58
C HIS A 240 2.33 -4.64 -8.19
N ALA A 241 3.24 -4.47 -9.15
CA ALA A 241 4.66 -4.31 -8.88
C ALA A 241 4.92 -3.09 -7.99
N ALA A 242 4.32 -1.94 -8.33
CA ALA A 242 4.44 -0.72 -7.52
C ALA A 242 3.89 -0.90 -6.09
N SER A 243 2.77 -1.62 -5.94
CA SER A 243 2.20 -1.88 -4.61
C SER A 243 3.08 -2.79 -3.76
N GLU A 244 3.70 -3.80 -4.36
CA GLU A 244 4.59 -4.73 -3.67
C GLU A 244 5.94 -4.09 -3.33
N ALA A 245 6.53 -3.33 -4.27
CA ALA A 245 7.74 -2.55 -4.02
C ALA A 245 7.53 -1.49 -2.93
N LYS A 246 6.39 -0.80 -2.94
CA LYS A 246 6.03 0.12 -1.87
C LYS A 246 5.94 -0.57 -0.52
N ARG A 247 5.31 -1.74 -0.45
CA ARG A 247 5.22 -2.52 0.79
C ARG A 247 6.60 -2.91 1.32
N TYR A 248 7.52 -3.24 0.42
CA TYR A 248 8.90 -3.52 0.79
C TYR A 248 9.59 -2.29 1.40
N VAL A 249 9.42 -1.11 0.81
CA VAL A 249 9.92 0.16 1.36
C VAL A 249 9.27 0.50 2.70
N GLU A 250 7.96 0.30 2.86
CA GLU A 250 7.24 0.49 4.13
C GLU A 250 7.84 -0.39 5.24
N LYS A 251 8.15 -1.66 4.95
CA LYS A 251 8.83 -2.56 5.89
C LYS A 251 10.22 -2.06 6.25
N ARG A 252 10.99 -1.59 5.25
CA ARG A 252 12.35 -1.09 5.47
C ARG A 252 12.36 0.16 6.35
N LEU A 253 11.46 1.10 6.08
CA LEU A 253 11.26 2.28 6.91
C LEU A 253 10.97 1.92 8.38
N LEU A 254 10.08 0.95 8.63
CA LEU A 254 9.79 0.49 9.99
C LEU A 254 10.96 -0.24 10.65
N LYS A 255 11.77 -0.99 9.90
CA LYS A 255 13.01 -1.62 10.41
C LYS A 255 13.99 -0.54 10.86
N ASP A 256 14.18 0.50 10.05
CA ASP A 256 15.11 1.58 10.36
C ASP A 256 14.59 2.45 11.52
N LEU A 257 13.28 2.71 11.59
CA LEU A 257 12.64 3.39 12.72
C LEU A 257 12.81 2.59 14.03
N TRP A 258 12.61 1.27 13.97
CA TRP A 258 12.82 0.37 15.10
C TRP A 258 14.28 0.37 15.58
N ARG A 259 15.24 0.38 14.64
CA ARG A 259 16.67 0.52 14.94
C ARG A 259 16.98 1.86 15.60
N ALA A 260 16.51 2.96 15.02
CA ALA A 260 16.70 4.31 15.55
C ALA A 260 16.10 4.44 16.97
N ALA A 261 14.94 3.83 17.24
CA ALA A 261 14.31 3.85 18.56
C ALA A 261 15.15 3.15 19.64
N ARG A 262 16.00 2.20 19.23
CA ARG A 262 16.90 1.46 20.11
C ARG A 262 18.33 2.00 20.11
N GLY A 263 18.57 3.16 19.48
CA GLY A 263 19.91 3.74 19.36
C GLY A 263 20.86 2.94 18.46
N LEU A 264 20.33 2.08 17.58
CA LEU A 264 21.13 1.30 16.63
C LEU A 264 21.38 2.12 15.36
N ASN A 265 22.57 1.97 14.78
CA ASN A 265 22.92 2.60 13.51
C ASN A 265 21.98 2.16 12.38
N THR A 266 21.48 3.12 11.61
CA THR A 266 20.60 2.87 10.46
C THR A 266 21.38 2.64 9.16
N SER A 267 22.70 2.85 9.17
CA SER A 267 23.61 2.74 8.02
C SER A 267 24.16 1.33 7.78
N ASP A 268 24.05 0.42 8.76
CA ASP A 268 24.65 -0.92 8.71
C ASP A 268 23.84 -1.93 7.89
N ASP A 269 23.51 -1.56 6.65
CA ASP A 269 22.94 -2.49 5.67
C ASP A 269 23.97 -3.00 4.66
N GLY A 270 25.25 -2.65 4.83
CA GLY A 270 26.34 -3.30 4.13
C GLY A 270 26.50 -4.72 4.65
N GLU A 271 25.78 -5.68 4.05
CA GLU A 271 26.16 -7.10 3.85
C GLU A 271 24.97 -8.03 3.58
N GLU A 272 23.72 -7.65 3.85
CA GLU A 272 22.58 -8.58 3.65
C GLU A 272 22.18 -8.79 2.17
N ALA A 273 22.68 -7.96 1.24
CA ALA A 273 22.38 -8.09 -0.19
C ALA A 273 23.08 -9.28 -0.88
N ALA A 274 24.04 -9.94 -0.22
CA ALA A 274 24.69 -11.16 -0.72
C ALA A 274 24.16 -12.46 -0.08
N SER A 275 23.33 -12.39 0.98
CA SER A 275 22.94 -13.55 1.79
C SER A 275 21.44 -13.88 1.78
N SER A 276 20.56 -13.13 1.11
CA SER A 276 19.17 -13.57 0.92
C SER A 276 19.04 -14.56 -0.24
N GLY A 277 19.84 -15.63 -0.18
CA GLY A 277 19.46 -16.90 -0.78
C GLY A 277 18.27 -17.46 0.00
N HIS A 278 17.25 -17.88 -0.73
CA HIS A 278 16.21 -18.81 -0.29
C HIS A 278 15.14 -18.26 0.69
N PRO A 279 13.87 -18.09 0.25
CA PRO A 279 12.77 -18.02 1.18
C PRO A 279 12.46 -19.42 1.71
N ASP A 280 12.65 -19.61 3.02
CA ASP A 280 11.86 -20.51 3.88
C ASP A 280 11.30 -21.78 3.19
N ASP A 281 12.19 -22.75 2.95
CA ASP A 281 11.81 -24.16 2.76
C ASP A 281 11.37 -24.71 4.12
N HIS A 282 10.07 -24.58 4.40
CA HIS A 282 9.44 -25.36 5.46
C HIS A 282 9.42 -26.81 5.02
N GLY A 283 10.32 -27.60 5.59
CA GLY A 283 10.55 -29.00 5.28
C GLY A 283 9.27 -29.79 4.98
N SER A 284 9.21 -30.30 3.75
CA SER A 284 8.42 -31.48 3.47
C SER A 284 9.03 -32.64 4.26
N GLU A 285 8.36 -33.07 5.32
CA GLU A 285 8.61 -34.38 5.91
C GLU A 285 8.49 -35.42 4.79
N GLY A 286 9.60 -36.13 4.56
CA GLY A 286 9.70 -37.14 3.54
C GLY A 286 8.76 -38.30 3.84
N THR A 287 7.87 -38.59 2.91
CA THR A 287 7.27 -39.92 2.78
C THR A 287 8.39 -40.88 2.37
N PRO A 288 8.73 -41.91 3.17
CA PRO A 288 9.73 -42.88 2.75
C PRO A 288 9.18 -43.71 1.58
N ALA A 289 9.96 -43.76 0.51
CA ALA A 289 9.78 -44.66 -0.61
C ALA A 289 9.91 -46.11 -0.13
N ALA A 290 8.84 -46.88 -0.27
CA ALA A 290 8.90 -48.33 -0.15
C ALA A 290 9.47 -48.91 -1.46
N VAL A 291 10.69 -49.42 -1.37
CA VAL A 291 11.35 -50.22 -2.40
C VAL A 291 11.27 -51.69 -2.01
N GLY A 292 10.83 -52.53 -2.95
CA GLY A 292 11.35 -53.90 -3.12
C GLY A 292 10.50 -55.07 -2.59
N THR A 293 9.68 -55.65 -3.48
CA THR A 293 9.71 -57.04 -4.01
C THR A 293 10.37 -58.13 -3.13
N VAL A 294 9.93 -59.39 -2.98
CA VAL A 294 9.48 -60.47 -3.92
C VAL A 294 8.85 -61.66 -3.09
N PRO A 295 8.68 -62.92 -3.59
CA PRO A 295 7.43 -63.60 -4.03
C PRO A 295 6.94 -64.77 -3.13
N GLY A 296 5.84 -65.41 -3.57
CA GLY A 296 5.41 -66.77 -3.18
C GLY A 296 4.00 -66.73 -2.61
N GLY A 297 3.02 -67.53 -3.02
CA GLY A 297 3.01 -68.81 -3.72
C GLY A 297 1.92 -69.66 -3.06
N GLY A 298 1.05 -70.29 -3.85
CA GLY A 298 0.27 -71.45 -3.43
C GLY A 298 -1.20 -71.21 -3.04
N GLY A 299 -2.10 -71.75 -3.86
CA GLY A 299 -2.90 -72.91 -3.43
C GLY A 299 -4.38 -72.68 -3.10
N GLY A 300 -5.23 -73.30 -3.92
CA GLY A 300 -6.55 -73.85 -3.57
C GLY A 300 -7.68 -72.82 -3.38
N ASP A 301 -8.95 -73.15 -3.57
CA ASP A 301 -9.61 -74.36 -4.02
C ASP A 301 -11.07 -73.96 -4.28
N ASP A 302 -11.67 -74.56 -5.31
CA ASP A 302 -13.05 -75.05 -5.38
C ASP A 302 -14.26 -74.33 -4.71
N ARG A 303 -15.25 -74.09 -5.59
CA ARG A 303 -16.73 -74.00 -5.45
C ARG A 303 -17.38 -72.63 -5.47
#